data_AF-A0A0K6HUG9-F1
#
_entry.id   AF-A0A0K6HUG9-F1
#
_cell.length_a   1.000
_cell.length_b   1.000
_cell.length_c   1.000
_cell.angle_alpha   90.00
_cell.angle_beta   90.00
_cell.angle_gamma   90.00
#
_symmetry.space_group_name_H-M   'P 1'
#
loop_
_entity.id
_entity.type
_entity.pdbx_description
1 polymer ?
#
loop_
_entity_poly.entity_id
_entity_poly.type
_entity_poly.pdbx_seq_one_letter_code
_entity_poly.pdbx_strand_id
1 'polypeptide(L)'
;MTNAMTSPDSSANDASNIDLQAAWIRRSSADIQAFVEGLAARLEGDLPGQVDVVRKRDGLFAKTSHVQSITVRTEEFHYLLERQPSGVRTQRARVVGGVILKRDELSLAGWMESLLAALFSQSGELQRASQSLHDFLMN
;
A
#
# COMPACT_ATOMS: atom_id res chain seq x y z
N MET A 1 -33.20 -7.29 -49.40
CA MET A 1 -32.10 -6.29 -49.46
C MET A 1 -31.97 -5.69 -48.07
N THR A 2 -31.05 -6.22 -47.29
CA THR A 2 -30.79 -5.88 -45.88
C THR A 2 -29.74 -4.78 -45.85
N ASN A 3 -30.06 -3.62 -45.27
CA ASN A 3 -29.02 -2.68 -44.84
C ASN A 3 -29.38 -2.20 -43.44
N ALA A 4 -28.68 -2.74 -42.45
CA ALA A 4 -28.78 -2.33 -41.05
C ALA A 4 -28.19 -0.93 -40.92
N MET A 5 -29.04 0.03 -40.55
CA MET A 5 -28.65 1.40 -40.22
C MET A 5 -27.95 1.36 -38.84
N THR A 6 -26.63 1.23 -38.81
CA THR A 6 -25.84 1.49 -37.60
C THR A 6 -25.88 2.99 -37.33
N SER A 7 -26.64 3.40 -36.31
CA SER A 7 -26.74 4.80 -35.88
C SER A 7 -25.36 5.31 -35.40
N PRO A 8 -24.80 6.37 -36.00
CA PRO A 8 -23.47 6.88 -35.65
C PRO A 8 -23.38 7.47 -34.22
N ASP A 9 -24.51 7.85 -33.63
CA ASP A 9 -24.59 8.58 -32.36
C ASP A 9 -24.16 7.73 -31.13
N SER A 10 -24.38 6.41 -31.19
CA SER A 10 -23.98 5.50 -30.09
C SER A 10 -22.46 5.43 -29.94
N SER A 11 -21.71 5.42 -31.05
CA SER A 11 -20.25 5.33 -31.03
C SER A 11 -19.56 6.59 -30.47
N ALA A 12 -20.16 7.77 -30.69
CA ALA A 12 -19.66 9.03 -30.14
C ALA A 12 -19.91 9.13 -28.62
N ASN A 13 -21.05 8.60 -28.14
CA ASN A 13 -21.37 8.53 -26.72
C ASN A 13 -20.48 7.50 -25.99
N ASP A 14 -20.22 6.35 -26.61
CA ASP A 14 -19.30 5.33 -26.07
C ASP A 14 -17.86 5.85 -25.97
N ALA A 15 -17.36 6.54 -27.00
CA ALA A 15 -16.04 7.18 -26.97
C ALA A 15 -15.93 8.23 -25.85
N SER A 16 -16.96 9.08 -25.70
CA SER A 16 -17.01 10.10 -24.64
C SER A 16 -17.06 9.48 -23.23
N ASN A 17 -17.76 8.36 -23.06
CA ASN A 17 -17.80 7.63 -21.79
C ASN A 17 -16.44 7.01 -21.47
N ILE A 18 -15.78 6.37 -22.45
CA ILE A 18 -14.43 5.82 -22.28
C ILE A 18 -13.44 6.92 -21.88
N ASP A 19 -13.48 8.09 -22.52
CA ASP A 19 -12.59 9.21 -22.19
C ASP A 19 -12.80 9.71 -20.76
N LEU A 20 -14.05 9.78 -20.31
CA LEU A 20 -14.40 10.13 -18.93
C LEU A 20 -13.87 9.08 -17.94
N GLN A 21 -14.10 7.78 -18.19
CA GLN A 21 -13.58 6.71 -17.34
C GLN A 21 -12.05 6.72 -17.29
N ALA A 22 -11.39 6.94 -18.43
CA ALA A 22 -9.94 7.04 -18.50
C ALA A 22 -9.40 8.25 -17.74
N ALA A 23 -10.12 9.39 -17.76
CA ALA A 23 -9.76 10.56 -16.96
C ALA A 23 -9.85 10.27 -15.45
N TRP A 24 -10.92 9.57 -15.01
CA TRP A 24 -11.06 9.12 -13.63
C TRP A 24 -9.92 8.18 -13.21
N ILE A 25 -9.60 7.17 -14.02
CA ILE A 25 -8.51 6.22 -13.72
C ILE A 25 -7.17 6.94 -13.60
N ARG A 26 -6.84 7.85 -14.53
CA ARG A 26 -5.59 8.62 -14.48
C ARG A 26 -5.53 9.50 -13.23
N ARG A 27 -6.65 10.15 -12.87
CA ARG A 27 -6.75 10.98 -11.66
C ARG A 27 -6.54 10.14 -10.40
N SER A 28 -7.29 9.05 -10.25
CA SER A 28 -7.18 8.16 -9.09
C SER A 28 -5.80 7.53 -8.95
N SER A 29 -5.16 7.18 -10.08
CA SER A 29 -3.79 6.65 -10.07
C SER A 29 -2.80 7.69 -9.53
N ALA A 30 -2.88 8.95 -9.97
CA ALA A 30 -2.02 10.03 -9.46
C ALA A 30 -2.21 10.26 -7.95
N ASP A 31 -3.46 10.25 -7.48
CA ASP A 31 -3.77 10.44 -6.06
C ASP A 31 -3.20 9.30 -5.19
N ILE A 32 -3.29 8.04 -5.66
CA ILE A 32 -2.69 6.88 -4.98
C ILE A 32 -1.19 7.06 -4.81
N GLN A 33 -0.48 7.58 -5.81
CA GLN A 33 0.97 7.77 -5.72
C GLN A 33 1.35 8.81 -4.65
N ALA A 34 0.62 9.93 -4.59
CA ALA A 34 0.82 10.92 -3.55
C ALA A 34 0.52 10.35 -2.15
N PHE A 35 -0.52 9.51 -2.03
CA PHE A 35 -0.83 8.84 -0.78
C PHE A 35 0.23 7.83 -0.35
N VAL A 36 0.87 7.12 -1.28
CA VAL A 36 1.99 6.21 -0.97
C VAL A 36 3.19 6.98 -0.40
N GLU A 37 3.52 8.14 -0.96
CA GLU A 37 4.58 9.02 -0.42
C GLU A 37 4.25 9.48 1.01
N GLY A 38 3.02 9.94 1.24
CA GLY A 38 2.56 10.36 2.56
C GLY A 38 2.56 9.22 3.58
N LEU A 39 2.13 8.03 3.15
CA LEU A 39 2.14 6.83 3.98
C LEU A 39 3.57 6.41 4.34
N ALA A 40 4.49 6.41 3.38
CA ALA A 40 5.90 6.10 3.63
C ALA A 40 6.49 7.06 4.67
N ALA A 41 6.34 8.37 4.46
CA ALA A 41 6.84 9.38 5.39
C ALA A 41 6.26 9.22 6.79
N ARG A 42 4.97 8.88 6.89
CA ARG A 42 4.31 8.63 8.17
C ARG A 42 4.85 7.39 8.87
N LEU A 43 4.98 6.28 8.15
CA LEU A 43 5.46 5.01 8.71
C LEU A 43 6.94 5.08 9.11
N GLU A 44 7.79 5.73 8.31
CA GLU A 44 9.20 5.96 8.64
C GLU A 44 9.36 6.79 9.93
N GLY A 45 8.47 7.77 10.15
CA GLY A 45 8.48 8.60 11.37
C GLY A 45 7.93 7.89 12.62
N ASP A 46 6.84 7.14 12.47
CA ASP A 46 6.14 6.53 13.61
C ASP A 46 6.75 5.18 14.05
N LEU A 47 7.39 4.44 13.13
CA LEU A 47 7.88 3.07 13.38
C LEU A 47 9.36 2.90 12.96
N PRO A 48 10.30 3.64 13.59
CA PRO A 48 11.70 3.58 13.24
C PRO A 48 12.26 2.17 13.43
N GLY A 49 13.00 1.67 12.43
CA GLY A 49 13.62 0.34 12.45
C GLY A 49 12.69 -0.83 12.11
N GLN A 50 11.38 -0.60 11.99
CA GLN A 50 10.40 -1.62 11.56
C GLN A 50 9.94 -1.41 10.12
N VAL A 51 10.28 -0.27 9.51
CA VAL A 51 9.86 0.11 8.16
C VAL A 51 11.09 0.27 7.27
N ASP A 52 11.03 -0.34 6.09
CA ASP A 52 12.03 -0.22 5.04
C ASP A 52 11.38 0.38 3.79
N VAL A 53 11.84 1.56 3.37
CA VAL A 53 11.33 2.28 2.21
C VAL A 53 12.39 2.34 1.13
N VAL A 54 12.11 1.69 0.01
CA VAL A 54 12.96 1.76 -1.18
C VAL A 54 12.48 2.92 -2.04
N ARG A 55 13.35 3.91 -2.24
CA ARG A 55 13.09 5.04 -3.14
C ARG A 55 13.90 4.90 -4.42
N LYS A 56 13.26 5.13 -5.57
CA LYS A 56 13.90 5.08 -6.90
C LYS A 56 13.95 6.48 -7.49
N ARG A 57 15.08 6.83 -8.11
CA ARG A 57 15.22 8.09 -8.86
C ARG A 57 14.54 7.96 -10.22
N ASP A 58 13.90 9.04 -10.68
CA ASP A 58 13.20 9.08 -11.97
C ASP A 58 14.14 9.03 -13.19
N GLY A 59 15.45 9.18 -12.98
CA GLY A 59 16.48 9.08 -14.02
C GLY A 59 17.89 9.25 -13.46
N LEU A 60 18.91 9.07 -14.31
CA LEU A 60 20.33 9.13 -13.92
C LEU A 60 20.76 10.49 -13.35
N PHE A 61 20.05 11.57 -13.71
CA PHE A 61 20.29 12.95 -13.29
C PHE A 61 19.09 13.63 -12.61
N ALA A 62 18.02 12.88 -12.32
CA ALA A 62 16.84 13.46 -11.68
C ALA A 62 17.15 13.78 -10.20
N LYS A 63 16.81 15.00 -9.76
CA LYS A 63 16.84 15.38 -8.34
C LYS A 63 15.65 14.81 -7.55
N THR A 64 14.66 14.29 -8.25
CA THR A 64 13.44 13.74 -7.66
C THR A 64 13.56 12.23 -7.52
N SER A 65 13.12 11.72 -6.37
CA SER A 65 12.99 10.29 -6.09
C SER A 65 11.60 10.00 -5.58
N HIS A 66 11.03 8.88 -5.99
CA HIS A 66 9.72 8.42 -5.53
C HIS A 66 9.85 7.09 -4.78
N VAL A 67 8.88 6.81 -3.93
CA VAL A 67 8.73 5.54 -3.22
C VAL A 67 8.40 4.45 -4.23
N GLN A 68 9.26 3.45 -4.29
CA GLN A 68 9.10 2.26 -5.13
C GLN A 68 8.45 1.13 -4.33
N SER A 69 8.82 0.97 -3.06
CA SER A 69 8.20 -0.01 -2.17
C SER A 69 8.32 0.37 -0.70
N ILE A 70 7.34 -0.05 0.09
CA ILE A 70 7.32 0.04 1.56
C ILE A 70 7.22 -1.38 2.09
N THR A 71 8.13 -1.76 2.98
CA THR A 71 8.05 -3.01 3.74
C THR A 71 7.92 -2.69 5.23
N VAL A 72 6.80 -3.04 5.84
CA VAL A 72 6.62 -2.97 7.29
C VAL A 72 6.81 -4.37 7.87
N ARG A 73 7.71 -4.49 8.84
CA ARG A 73 8.05 -5.75 9.51
C ARG A 73 7.42 -5.76 10.89
N THR A 74 6.54 -6.72 11.12
CA THR A 74 6.05 -7.07 12.45
C THR A 74 6.64 -8.42 12.85
N GLU A 75 6.32 -8.90 14.05
CA GLU A 75 6.80 -10.19 14.55
C GLU A 75 6.36 -11.37 13.66
N GLU A 76 5.07 -11.41 13.30
CA GLU A 76 4.50 -12.53 12.55
C GLU A 76 4.39 -12.30 11.04
N PHE A 77 4.44 -11.04 10.60
CA PHE A 77 4.13 -10.69 9.22
C PHE A 77 5.03 -9.60 8.65
N HIS A 78 5.38 -9.74 7.38
CA HIS A 78 5.93 -8.64 6.59
C HIS A 78 4.86 -8.14 5.62
N TYR A 79 4.60 -6.84 5.68
CA TYR A 79 3.62 -6.15 4.85
C TYR A 79 4.35 -5.37 3.77
N LEU A 80 4.13 -5.75 2.52
CA LEU A 80 4.76 -5.14 1.36
C LEU A 80 3.73 -4.34 0.57
N LEU A 81 4.06 -3.10 0.24
CA LEU A 81 3.36 -2.29 -0.76
C LEU A 81 4.37 -1.90 -1.84
N GLU A 82 4.11 -2.28 -3.08
CA GLU A 82 4.94 -1.98 -4.24
C GLU A 82 4.19 -1.08 -5.22
N ARG A 83 4.87 -0.03 -5.68
CA ARG A 83 4.37 0.84 -6.74
C ARG A 83 4.40 0.11 -8.08
N GLN A 84 3.30 0.15 -8.82
CA GLN A 84 3.22 -0.33 -10.20
C GLN A 84 2.76 0.78 -11.15
N PRO A 85 3.01 0.66 -12.47
CA PRO A 85 2.56 1.66 -13.45
C PRO A 85 1.04 1.92 -13.42
N SER A 86 0.24 0.90 -13.11
CA SER A 86 -1.22 0.96 -13.08
C SER A 86 -1.82 1.16 -11.68
N GLY A 87 -0.99 1.29 -10.63
CA GLY A 87 -1.49 1.43 -9.26
C GLY A 87 -0.49 0.94 -8.21
N VAL A 88 -0.95 0.08 -7.31
CA VAL A 88 -0.13 -0.53 -6.26
C VAL A 88 -0.43 -2.00 -6.15
N ARG A 89 0.60 -2.76 -5.79
CA ARG A 89 0.49 -4.16 -5.43
C ARG A 89 0.80 -4.32 -3.97
N THR A 90 -0.08 -4.98 -3.23
CA THR A 90 0.09 -5.18 -1.80
C THR A 90 0.14 -6.67 -1.47
N GLN A 91 1.02 -7.01 -0.55
CA GLN A 91 1.19 -8.38 -0.09
C GLN A 91 1.39 -8.43 1.41
N ARG A 92 1.01 -9.56 2.00
CA ARG A 92 1.35 -9.93 3.37
C ARG A 92 2.08 -11.27 3.34
N ALA A 93 3.25 -11.32 3.95
CA ALA A 93 4.03 -12.53 4.07
C ALA A 93 4.01 -13.01 5.53
N ARG A 94 3.60 -14.25 5.79
CA ARG A 94 3.72 -14.85 7.14
C ARG A 94 5.16 -15.26 7.38
N VAL A 95 5.72 -14.85 8.51
CA VAL A 95 7.09 -15.11 8.91
C VAL A 95 7.08 -15.91 10.21
N VAL A 96 7.86 -16.98 10.25
CA VAL A 96 8.07 -17.79 11.44
C VAL A 96 9.56 -18.09 11.55
N GLY A 97 10.18 -17.70 12.68
CA GLY A 97 11.61 -17.88 12.90
C GLY A 97 12.49 -17.16 11.86
N GLY A 98 12.04 -16.03 11.31
CA GLY A 98 12.73 -15.29 10.27
C GLY A 98 12.57 -15.83 8.84
N VAL A 99 11.86 -16.95 8.65
CA VAL A 99 11.61 -17.55 7.33
C VAL A 99 10.19 -17.22 6.86
N ILE A 100 10.06 -16.85 5.59
CA ILE A 100 8.75 -16.59 4.96
C ILE A 100 8.09 -17.94 4.63
N LEU A 101 6.93 -18.21 5.24
CA LEU A 101 6.14 -19.41 4.99
C LEU A 101 5.22 -19.27 3.79
N LYS A 102 4.52 -18.13 3.70
CA LYS A 102 3.51 -17.88 2.68
C LYS A 102 3.44 -16.40 2.36
N ARG A 103 3.15 -16.06 1.10
CA ARG A 103 2.79 -14.72 0.65
C ARG A 103 1.36 -14.73 0.15
N ASP A 104 0.55 -13.84 0.70
CA ASP A 104 -0.83 -13.58 0.28
C ASP A 104 -0.88 -12.21 -0.39
N GLU A 105 -1.46 -12.14 -1.58
CA GLU A 105 -1.78 -10.87 -2.24
C GLU A 105 -3.11 -10.35 -1.68
N LEU A 106 -3.15 -9.06 -1.37
CA LEU A 106 -4.31 -8.42 -0.75
C LEU A 106 -4.74 -7.23 -1.60
N SER A 107 -5.97 -6.76 -1.39
CA SER A 107 -6.32 -5.41 -1.83
C SER A 107 -5.57 -4.38 -0.98
N LEU A 108 -5.45 -3.13 -1.45
CA LEU A 108 -4.84 -2.05 -0.66
C LEU A 108 -5.59 -1.85 0.68
N ALA A 109 -6.92 -1.88 0.65
CA ALA A 109 -7.74 -1.75 1.85
C ALA A 109 -7.50 -2.90 2.84
N GLY A 110 -7.56 -4.15 2.38
CA GLY A 110 -7.32 -5.32 3.24
C GLY A 110 -5.89 -5.38 3.78
N TRP A 111 -4.91 -4.88 3.01
CA TRP A 111 -3.54 -4.72 3.48
C TRP A 111 -3.44 -3.70 4.63
N MET A 112 -4.11 -2.55 4.50
CA MET A 112 -4.10 -1.48 5.50
C MET A 112 -4.79 -1.92 6.80
N GLU A 113 -5.96 -2.54 6.69
CA GLU A 113 -6.69 -3.11 7.84
C GLU A 113 -5.85 -4.17 8.56
N SER A 114 -5.24 -5.09 7.81
CA SER A 114 -4.40 -6.14 8.39
C SER A 114 -3.12 -5.60 9.02
N LEU A 115 -2.54 -4.52 8.49
CA LEU A 115 -1.37 -3.86 9.09
C LEU A 115 -1.76 -3.20 10.42
N LEU A 116 -2.83 -2.42 10.44
CA LEU A 116 -3.32 -1.74 11.65
C LEU A 116 -3.63 -2.74 12.76
N ALA A 117 -4.30 -3.85 12.44
CA ALA A 117 -4.58 -4.92 13.40
C ALA A 117 -3.29 -5.50 14.02
N ALA A 118 -2.25 -5.73 13.21
CA ALA A 118 -0.97 -6.22 13.71
C ALA A 118 -0.25 -5.21 14.61
N LEU A 119 -0.25 -3.93 14.23
CA LEU A 119 0.34 -2.86 15.05
C LEU A 119 -0.39 -2.69 16.39
N PHE A 120 -1.72 -2.80 16.41
CA PHE A 120 -2.50 -2.76 17.66
C PHE A 120 -2.24 -3.96 18.57
N SER A 121 -2.08 -5.16 17.99
CA SER A 121 -1.72 -6.34 18.78
C SER A 121 -0.36 -6.15 19.46
N GLN A 122 0.64 -5.69 18.70
CA GLN A 122 2.00 -5.47 19.18
C GLN A 122 2.04 -4.39 20.29
N SER A 123 1.34 -3.27 20.11
CA SER A 123 1.31 -2.21 21.12
C SER A 123 0.61 -2.66 22.41
N GLY A 124 -0.47 -3.44 22.30
CA GLY A 124 -1.18 -3.99 23.45
C GLY A 124 -0.35 -5.01 24.26
N GLU A 125 0.55 -5.75 23.62
CA GLU A 125 1.49 -6.64 24.30
C GLU A 125 2.60 -5.87 25.02
N LEU A 126 3.21 -4.90 24.35
CA LEU A 126 4.25 -4.05 24.94
C LEU A 126 3.74 -3.26 26.15
N GLN A 127 2.52 -2.71 26.05
CA GLN A 127 1.92 -1.96 27.15
C GLN A 127 1.69 -2.85 28.39
N ARG A 128 1.20 -4.08 28.19
CA ARG A 128 1.01 -5.04 29.29
C ARG A 128 2.35 -5.43 29.92
N ALA A 129 3.35 -5.72 29.10
CA ALA A 129 4.69 -6.04 29.59
C ALA A 129 5.29 -4.89 30.41
N SER A 130 5.17 -3.65 29.93
CA SER A 130 5.63 -2.46 30.64
C SER A 130 4.89 -2.25 31.96
N GLN A 131 3.57 -2.48 32.00
CA GLN A 131 2.78 -2.35 33.22
C GLN A 131 3.20 -3.39 34.27
N SER A 132 3.31 -4.67 33.87
CA SER A 132 3.75 -5.73 34.79
C SER A 132 5.16 -5.49 35.33
N LEU A 133 6.07 -4.98 34.48
CA LEU A 133 7.41 -4.60 34.93
C LEU A 133 7.38 -3.44 35.93
N HIS A 134 6.57 -2.42 35.65
CA HIS A 134 6.39 -1.30 36.58
C HIS A 134 5.85 -1.76 37.93
N ASP A 135 4.80 -2.58 37.94
CA ASP A 135 4.17 -3.11 39.17
C ASP A 135 5.17 -3.94 39.99
N PHE A 136 6.02 -4.74 39.34
CA PHE A 136 7.06 -5.52 40.02
C PHE A 136 8.15 -4.64 40.64
N LEU A 137 8.56 -3.57 39.96
CA LEU A 137 9.63 -2.68 40.44
C LEU A 137 9.19 -1.72 41.55
N MET A 138 7.88 -1.45 41.66
CA MET A 138 7.31 -0.53 42.65
C MET A 138 6.78 -1.22 43.91
N ASN A 139 6.93 -2.54 44.02
CA ASN A 139 6.51 -3.36 45.15
C ASN A 139 7.70 -3.92 45.94
#